data_AF-A0A8J3HCT3-F1
#
_entry.id   AF-A0A8J3HCT3-F1
#
_cell.length_a   1.000
_cell.length_b   1.000
_cell.length_c   1.000
_cell.angle_alpha   90.00
_cell.angle_beta   90.00
_cell.angle_gamma   90.00
#
_symmetry.space_group_name_H-M   'P 1'
#
loop_
_entity.id
_entity.type
_entity.pdbx_description
1 polymer ?
#
loop_
_entity_poly.entity_id
_entity_poly.type
_entity_poly.pdbx_seq_one_letter_code
_entity_poly.pdbx_strand_id
1 'polypeptide(L)'
;MTAAARIFTDDRGRPAISTEIVIDAPMELVWAVLTDFTAMPQWSDSFLGLEGPFEAGGDVVASFRMFGRITRVCHPLVHWLEGKDRRMFGWTAPTSEGGRILDDHRYIVERLGDGRTRFVQTDAFSNAPRLLAPLMLRLLRRWYMRFNAALKARAEALHVAGVEATV
;
A
#
# COMPACT_ATOMS: atom_id res chain seq x y z
N MET A 1 -15.62 6.91 -10.16
CA MET A 1 -14.90 5.64 -9.88
C MET A 1 -15.01 5.34 -8.40
N THR A 2 -15.32 4.09 -8.05
CA THR A 2 -15.66 3.70 -6.67
C THR A 2 -14.40 3.27 -5.93
N ALA A 3 -13.85 4.18 -5.12
CA ALA A 3 -12.93 3.76 -4.06
C ALA A 3 -13.77 3.20 -2.91
N ALA A 4 -13.47 1.99 -2.45
CA ALA A 4 -14.15 1.38 -1.32
C ALA A 4 -13.17 1.20 -0.16
N ALA A 5 -13.70 1.31 1.06
CA ALA A 5 -12.94 1.11 2.28
C ALA A 5 -13.81 0.43 3.33
N ARG A 6 -13.29 -0.66 3.91
CA ARG A 6 -13.95 -1.45 4.93
C ARG A 6 -13.06 -1.53 6.17
N ILE A 7 -13.64 -1.21 7.32
CA ILE A 7 -13.06 -1.51 8.64
C ILE A 7 -13.79 -2.74 9.18
N PHE A 8 -13.03 -3.70 9.70
CA PHE A 8 -13.57 -4.97 10.17
C PHE A 8 -12.66 -5.60 11.23
N THR A 9 -13.07 -6.75 11.74
CA THR A 9 -12.24 -7.63 12.56
C THR A 9 -11.88 -8.84 11.72
N ASP A 10 -10.59 -9.16 11.60
CA ASP A 10 -10.13 -10.31 10.83
C ASP A 10 -10.45 -11.66 11.51
N ASP A 11 -10.09 -12.76 10.85
CA ASP A 11 -10.27 -14.14 11.34
C ASP A 11 -9.54 -14.42 12.66
N ARG A 12 -8.51 -13.62 12.99
CA ARG A 12 -7.73 -13.70 14.22
C ARG A 12 -8.22 -12.74 15.31
N GLY A 13 -9.35 -12.05 15.09
CA GLY A 13 -9.89 -11.11 16.07
C GLY A 13 -9.16 -9.75 16.09
N ARG A 14 -8.33 -9.44 15.08
CA ARG A 14 -7.55 -8.19 15.03
C ARG A 14 -8.37 -7.09 14.37
N PRO A 15 -8.32 -5.84 14.86
CA PRO A 15 -8.82 -4.68 14.12
C PRO A 15 -8.08 -4.57 12.79
N ALA A 16 -8.85 -4.51 11.70
CA ALA A 16 -8.33 -4.54 10.34
C ALA A 16 -9.03 -3.52 9.42
N ILE A 17 -8.34 -3.17 8.35
CA ILE A 17 -8.82 -2.29 7.29
C ILE A 17 -8.44 -2.85 5.93
N SER A 18 -9.34 -2.71 4.97
CA SER A 18 -9.08 -2.96 3.55
C SER A 18 -9.61 -1.78 2.77
N THR A 19 -8.81 -1.29 1.84
CA THR A 19 -9.20 -0.27 0.86
C THR A 19 -8.92 -0.78 -0.53
N GLU A 20 -9.72 -0.35 -1.49
CA GLU A 20 -9.56 -0.74 -2.88
C GLU A 20 -9.92 0.39 -3.84
N ILE A 21 -9.29 0.37 -5.01
CA ILE A 21 -9.60 1.24 -6.13
C ILE A 21 -9.31 0.53 -7.45
N VAL A 22 -10.08 0.88 -8.49
CA VAL A 22 -9.79 0.48 -9.88
C VAL A 22 -8.94 1.55 -10.55
N ILE A 23 -7.88 1.11 -11.21
CA ILE A 23 -6.93 1.93 -11.98
C ILE A 23 -7.04 1.53 -13.45
N ASP A 24 -7.26 2.52 -14.31
CA ASP A 24 -7.40 2.39 -15.76
C ASP A 24 -6.01 2.36 -16.42
N ALA A 25 -5.19 1.41 -15.98
CA ALA A 25 -3.87 1.13 -16.49
C ALA A 25 -3.52 -0.37 -16.31
N PRO A 26 -2.69 -0.96 -17.19
CA PRO A 26 -2.29 -2.36 -17.10
C PRO A 26 -1.56 -2.68 -15.79
N MET A 27 -1.77 -3.90 -15.27
CA MET A 27 -1.22 -4.34 -13.98
C MET A 27 0.31 -4.21 -13.92
N GLU A 28 0.99 -4.45 -15.03
CA GLU A 28 2.44 -4.31 -15.18
C GLU A 28 2.90 -2.88 -14.91
N LEU A 29 2.20 -1.90 -15.47
CA LEU A 29 2.51 -0.49 -15.29
C LEU A 29 2.19 -0.04 -13.87
N VAL A 30 1.03 -0.43 -13.34
CA VAL A 30 0.66 -0.12 -11.95
C VAL A 30 1.67 -0.70 -10.97
N TRP A 31 2.10 -1.94 -11.18
CA TRP A 31 3.14 -2.57 -10.37
C TRP A 31 4.46 -1.81 -10.46
N ALA A 32 4.92 -1.49 -11.68
CA ALA A 32 6.17 -0.75 -11.88
C ALA A 32 6.15 0.61 -11.17
N VAL A 33 5.04 1.35 -11.24
CA VAL A 33 4.89 2.64 -10.52
C VAL A 33 4.89 2.43 -9.01
N LEU A 34 4.19 1.40 -8.52
CA LEU A 34 4.06 1.11 -7.09
C LEU A 34 5.40 0.67 -6.47
N THR A 35 6.25 -0.05 -7.22
CA THR A 35 7.54 -0.57 -6.74
C THR A 35 8.74 0.29 -7.15
N ASP A 36 8.54 1.39 -7.89
CA ASP A 36 9.57 2.42 -8.07
C ASP A 36 9.67 3.27 -6.80
N PHE A 37 10.23 2.65 -5.76
CA PHE A 37 10.37 3.26 -4.43
C PHE A 37 11.26 4.51 -4.44
N THR A 38 12.14 4.65 -5.44
CA THR A 38 13.00 5.82 -5.61
C THR A 38 12.22 7.01 -6.17
N ALA A 39 11.31 6.78 -7.13
CA ALA A 39 10.48 7.84 -7.70
C ALA A 39 9.19 8.10 -6.90
N MET A 40 8.82 7.21 -5.98
CA MET A 40 7.61 7.34 -5.14
C MET A 40 7.44 8.69 -4.43
N PRO A 41 8.48 9.35 -3.87
CA PRO A 41 8.33 10.66 -3.25
C PRO A 41 7.85 11.77 -4.18
N GLN A 42 7.93 11.57 -5.50
CA GLN A 42 7.51 12.55 -6.50
C GLN A 42 5.99 12.60 -6.69
N TRP A 43 5.28 11.53 -6.31
CA TRP A 43 3.83 11.42 -6.51
C TRP A 43 3.05 11.04 -5.25
N SER A 44 3.69 10.44 -4.25
CA SER A 44 3.05 10.06 -2.99
C SER A 44 3.41 11.00 -1.85
N ASP A 45 2.40 11.37 -1.07
CA ASP A 45 2.54 12.27 0.09
C ASP A 45 2.44 11.57 1.45
N SER A 46 2.29 10.25 1.50
CA SER A 46 2.16 9.47 2.74
C SER A 46 3.21 8.39 2.84
N PHE A 47 3.18 7.38 1.95
CA PHE A 47 4.22 6.37 1.86
C PHE A 47 5.23 6.82 0.81
N LEU A 48 6.46 7.09 1.24
CA LEU A 48 7.47 7.74 0.40
C LEU A 48 8.39 6.74 -0.29
N GLY A 49 8.46 5.51 0.18
CA GLY A 49 9.30 4.49 -0.43
C GLY A 49 9.77 3.45 0.57
N LEU A 50 10.47 2.47 0.04
CA LEU A 50 11.01 1.31 0.72
C LEU A 50 12.47 1.14 0.27
N GLU A 51 13.37 0.88 1.21
CA GLU A 51 14.80 0.64 0.94
C GLU A 51 15.21 -0.69 1.57
N GLY A 52 16.00 -1.52 0.88
CA GLY A 52 16.52 -2.77 1.43
C GLY A 52 16.41 -3.96 0.47
N PRO A 53 16.70 -5.19 0.95
CA PRO A 53 16.52 -6.41 0.18
C PRO A 53 15.02 -6.73 0.01
N PHE A 54 14.51 -6.63 -1.22
CA PHE A 54 13.11 -6.94 -1.57
C PHE A 54 12.88 -8.43 -1.75
N GLU A 55 13.18 -9.21 -0.72
CA GLU A 55 12.98 -10.65 -0.66
C GLU A 55 12.29 -11.05 0.65
N ALA A 56 11.61 -12.20 0.67
CA ALA A 56 10.93 -12.65 1.87
C ALA A 56 11.92 -12.87 3.03
N GLY A 57 11.64 -12.24 4.16
CA GLY A 57 12.51 -12.20 5.34
C GLY A 57 13.55 -11.07 5.34
N GLY A 58 13.65 -10.28 4.26
CA GLY A 58 14.56 -9.14 4.18
C GLY A 58 14.11 -7.96 5.05
N ASP A 59 15.03 -7.33 5.77
CA ASP A 59 14.75 -6.13 6.56
C ASP A 59 14.72 -4.89 5.65
N VAL A 60 13.53 -4.32 5.49
CA VAL A 60 13.30 -3.13 4.67
C VAL A 60 13.01 -1.90 5.52
N VAL A 61 13.50 -0.74 5.11
CA VAL A 61 13.22 0.55 5.75
C VAL A 61 12.13 1.26 4.97
N ALA A 62 10.94 1.34 5.57
CA ALA A 62 9.81 2.09 5.02
C ALA A 62 9.87 3.55 5.48
N SER A 63 9.71 4.47 4.54
CA SER A 63 9.67 5.91 4.81
C SER A 63 8.25 6.42 4.71
N PHE A 64 7.76 7.07 5.76
CA PHE A 64 6.41 7.66 5.80
C PHE A 64 6.47 9.15 6.14
N ARG A 65 5.59 9.94 5.52
CA ARG A 65 5.33 11.32 5.92
C ARG A 65 4.13 11.35 6.86
N MET A 66 4.38 11.59 8.14
CA MET A 66 3.38 11.64 9.20
C MET A 66 3.44 13.00 9.91
N PHE A 67 2.33 13.72 9.96
CA PHE A 67 2.23 15.03 10.63
C PHE A 67 3.34 16.03 10.21
N GLY A 68 3.69 16.04 8.91
CA GLY A 68 4.72 16.92 8.36
C GLY A 68 6.17 16.48 8.61
N ARG A 69 6.38 15.34 9.29
CA ARG A 69 7.70 14.75 9.54
C ARG A 69 7.88 13.47 8.75
N ILE A 70 9.12 13.21 8.33
CA ILE A 70 9.49 11.92 7.73
C ILE A 70 9.89 10.98 8.87
N THR A 71 9.24 9.84 8.93
CA THR A 71 9.54 8.75 9.86
C THR A 71 10.01 7.56 9.06
N ARG A 72 11.15 6.99 9.47
CA ARG A 72 11.73 5.77 8.89
C ARG A 72 11.53 4.64 9.88
N VAL A 73 10.97 3.54 9.42
CA VAL A 73 10.66 2.36 10.25
C VAL A 73 11.24 1.12 9.57
N CYS A 74 11.93 0.28 10.33
CA CYS A 74 12.41 -1.01 9.84
C CYS A 74 11.29 -2.03 9.95
N HIS A 75 11.03 -2.76 8.87
CA HIS A 75 10.03 -3.81 8.78
C HIS A 75 10.66 -5.06 8.15
N PRO A 76 10.46 -6.27 8.71
CA PRO A 76 10.75 -7.48 7.96
C PRO A 76 9.70 -7.63 6.84
N LEU A 77 10.17 -7.77 5.62
CA LEU A 77 9.33 -8.01 4.45
C LEU A 77 8.82 -9.45 4.50
N VAL A 78 7.51 -9.63 4.65
CA VAL A 78 6.90 -10.95 4.83
C VAL A 78 6.30 -11.46 3.52
N HIS A 79 5.92 -10.55 2.63
CA HIS A 79 5.24 -10.87 1.39
C HIS A 79 6.01 -10.25 0.22
N TRP A 80 6.37 -11.08 -0.75
CA TRP A 80 6.77 -10.69 -2.10
C TRP A 80 6.26 -11.76 -3.08
N LEU A 81 5.34 -11.37 -3.97
CA LEU A 81 4.72 -12.26 -4.94
C LEU A 81 4.61 -11.55 -6.29
N GLU A 82 5.15 -12.16 -7.34
CA GLU A 82 5.06 -11.66 -8.72
C GLU A 82 4.40 -12.68 -9.65
N GLY A 83 3.08 -12.83 -9.53
CA GLY A 83 2.28 -13.66 -10.42
C GLY A 83 1.83 -12.92 -11.69
N LYS A 84 1.29 -13.69 -12.66
CA LYS A 84 0.77 -13.16 -13.93
C LYS A 84 -0.49 -12.31 -13.78
N ASP A 85 -1.36 -12.69 -12.85
CA ASP A 85 -2.68 -12.06 -12.64
C ASP A 85 -2.78 -11.33 -11.29
N ARG A 86 -1.77 -11.52 -10.43
CA ARG A 86 -1.70 -10.92 -9.10
C ARG A 86 -0.26 -10.74 -8.67
N ARG A 87 0.07 -9.54 -8.22
CA ARG A 87 1.35 -9.24 -7.55
C ARG A 87 1.09 -8.60 -6.20
N MET A 88 1.99 -8.81 -5.26
CA MET A 88 1.85 -8.26 -3.92
C MET A 88 3.19 -8.10 -3.23
N PHE A 89 3.30 -7.07 -2.41
CA PHE A 89 4.32 -7.04 -1.35
C PHE A 89 3.69 -6.57 -0.04
N GLY A 90 4.38 -6.84 1.06
CA GLY A 90 3.86 -6.51 2.38
C GLY A 90 4.80 -6.95 3.48
N TRP A 91 4.53 -6.45 4.67
CA TRP A 91 5.38 -6.62 5.83
C TRP A 91 4.56 -6.85 7.08
N THR A 92 5.26 -7.19 8.14
CA THR A 92 4.69 -7.24 9.49
C THR A 92 5.71 -6.63 10.43
N ALA A 93 5.39 -5.54 11.13
CA ALA A 93 6.35 -4.97 12.06
C ALA A 93 5.71 -4.25 13.24
N PRO A 94 6.51 -3.97 14.28
CA PRO A 94 6.09 -3.09 15.34
C PRO A 94 5.88 -1.64 14.84
N THR A 95 4.70 -1.06 15.07
CA THR A 95 4.31 0.28 14.59
C THR A 95 4.20 1.34 15.68
N SER A 96 4.46 1.00 16.95
CA SER A 96 4.40 1.93 18.08
C SER A 96 5.77 2.18 18.72
N GLU A 97 5.94 3.32 19.39
CA GLU A 97 7.08 3.57 20.30
C GLU A 97 7.10 2.44 21.36
N GLY A 98 8.20 1.68 21.43
CA GLY A 98 8.33 0.48 22.28
C GLY A 98 7.86 -0.85 21.66
N GLY A 99 7.44 -0.86 20.39
CA GLY A 99 7.30 -2.08 19.59
C GLY A 99 6.14 -3.02 19.95
N ARG A 100 5.03 -2.49 20.50
CA ARG A 100 3.95 -3.32 21.05
C ARG A 100 2.84 -3.63 20.05
N ILE A 101 2.46 -2.66 19.23
CA ILE A 101 1.46 -2.84 18.17
C ILE A 101 2.16 -3.40 16.94
N LEU A 102 1.67 -4.49 16.36
CA LEU A 102 2.22 -5.06 15.13
C LEU A 102 1.25 -4.80 13.97
N ASP A 103 1.72 -4.27 12.84
CA ASP A 103 0.96 -4.23 11.58
C ASP A 103 1.14 -5.50 10.75
N ASP A 104 0.23 -5.74 9.80
CA ASP A 104 0.29 -6.82 8.80
C ASP A 104 -0.19 -6.19 7.50
N HIS A 105 0.70 -5.37 6.93
CA HIS A 105 0.39 -4.50 5.82
C HIS A 105 0.64 -5.18 4.48
N ARG A 106 -0.29 -5.02 3.53
CA ARG A 106 -0.18 -5.62 2.19
C ARG A 106 -0.65 -4.65 1.12
N TYR A 107 0.17 -4.54 0.08
CA TYR A 107 -0.16 -3.91 -1.18
C TYR A 107 -0.35 -4.99 -2.23
N ILE A 108 -1.52 -5.02 -2.86
CA ILE A 108 -1.91 -6.05 -3.82
C ILE A 108 -2.38 -5.38 -5.10
N VAL A 109 -1.85 -5.80 -6.23
CA VAL A 109 -2.36 -5.45 -7.57
C VAL A 109 -2.90 -6.71 -8.22
N GLU A 110 -4.12 -6.63 -8.73
CA GLU A 110 -4.80 -7.73 -9.43
C GLU A 110 -5.22 -7.24 -10.80
N ARG A 111 -4.93 -8.05 -11.83
CA ARG A 111 -5.37 -7.74 -13.18
C ARG A 111 -6.90 -7.76 -13.21
N LEU A 112 -7.48 -6.71 -13.77
CA LEU A 112 -8.85 -6.72 -14.24
C LEU A 112 -8.85 -6.87 -15.76
N GLY A 113 -9.97 -7.33 -16.33
CA GLY A 113 -10.17 -7.31 -17.77
C GLY A 113 -10.01 -5.89 -18.34
N ASP A 114 -9.82 -5.81 -19.66
CA ASP A 114 -9.77 -4.55 -20.41
C ASP A 114 -8.57 -3.65 -20.06
N GLY A 115 -7.45 -4.25 -19.64
CA GLY A 115 -6.23 -3.48 -19.31
C GLY A 115 -6.35 -2.66 -18.03
N ARG A 116 -7.29 -2.97 -17.15
CA ARG A 116 -7.47 -2.31 -15.85
C ARG A 116 -6.81 -3.11 -14.73
N THR A 117 -6.64 -2.47 -13.59
CA THR A 117 -6.04 -3.07 -12.40
C THR A 117 -6.88 -2.75 -11.17
N ARG A 118 -7.11 -3.76 -10.33
CA ARG A 118 -7.62 -3.55 -8.97
C ARG A 118 -6.43 -3.42 -8.05
N PHE A 119 -6.34 -2.28 -7.37
CA PHE A 119 -5.37 -2.08 -6.32
C PHE A 119 -6.06 -2.22 -4.97
N VAL A 120 -5.51 -3.08 -4.10
CA VAL A 120 -6.02 -3.34 -2.76
C VAL A 120 -4.90 -3.09 -1.75
N GLN A 121 -5.20 -2.30 -0.73
CA GLN A 121 -4.32 -2.05 0.40
C GLN A 121 -5.01 -2.54 1.68
N THR A 122 -4.38 -3.47 2.38
CA THR A 122 -4.92 -4.05 3.63
C THR A 122 -3.94 -3.91 4.77
N ASP A 123 -4.48 -3.77 5.99
CA ASP A 123 -3.69 -3.79 7.21
C ASP A 123 -4.48 -4.41 8.36
N ALA A 124 -3.80 -5.13 9.25
CA ALA A 124 -4.37 -5.72 10.45
C ALA A 124 -3.43 -5.53 11.64
N PHE A 125 -3.97 -5.08 12.77
CA PHE A 125 -3.16 -4.63 13.89
C PHE A 125 -3.26 -5.56 15.09
N SER A 126 -2.16 -6.22 15.44
CA SER A 126 -2.05 -7.00 16.68
C SER A 126 -1.76 -6.08 17.86
N ASN A 127 -2.27 -6.41 19.04
CA ASN A 127 -2.07 -5.66 20.30
C ASN A 127 -2.52 -4.19 20.28
N ALA A 128 -3.32 -3.78 19.28
CA ALA A 128 -3.88 -2.44 19.23
C ALA A 128 -4.83 -2.22 20.43
N PRO A 129 -4.71 -1.09 21.17
CA PRO A 129 -5.60 -0.82 22.29
C PRO A 129 -7.05 -0.73 21.81
N ARG A 130 -7.94 -1.58 22.36
CA ARG A 130 -9.34 -1.70 21.90
C ARG A 130 -10.09 -0.36 21.83
N LEU A 131 -9.81 0.55 22.77
CA LEU A 131 -10.44 1.87 22.84
C LEU A 131 -9.95 2.83 21.75
N LEU A 132 -8.69 2.73 21.32
CA LEU A 132 -8.08 3.63 20.32
C LEU A 132 -8.15 3.07 18.89
N ALA A 133 -8.27 1.76 18.72
CA ALA A 133 -8.26 1.10 17.41
C ALA A 133 -9.26 1.72 16.41
N PRO A 134 -10.52 2.05 16.77
CA PRO A 134 -11.46 2.64 15.81
C PRO A 134 -11.01 4.02 15.29
N LEU A 135 -10.43 4.86 16.14
CA LEU A 135 -9.94 6.19 15.75
C LEU A 135 -8.73 6.06 14.82
N MET A 136 -7.78 5.19 15.18
CA MET A 136 -6.59 4.89 14.39
C MET A 136 -6.97 4.41 12.98
N LEU A 137 -7.88 3.43 12.88
CA LEU A 137 -8.33 2.89 11.59
C LEU A 137 -9.04 3.94 10.72
N ARG A 138 -9.79 4.86 11.32
CA ARG A 138 -10.42 5.97 10.57
C ARG A 138 -9.38 6.96 10.01
N LEU A 139 -8.28 7.18 10.72
CA LEU A 139 -7.17 8.01 10.25
C LEU A 139 -6.42 7.29 9.11
N LEU A 140 -6.04 6.04 9.31
CA LEU A 140 -5.38 5.21 8.30
C LEU A 140 -6.19 5.11 7.01
N ARG A 141 -7.52 4.94 7.13
CA ARG A 141 -8.43 4.97 5.97
C ARG A 141 -8.23 6.20 5.09
N ARG A 142 -8.11 7.38 5.69
CA ARG A 142 -7.91 8.63 4.94
C ARG A 142 -6.55 8.64 4.25
N TRP A 143 -5.51 8.16 4.92
CA TRP A 143 -4.16 8.10 4.38
C TRP A 143 -4.04 7.10 3.23
N TYR A 144 -4.58 5.90 3.38
CA TYR A 144 -4.59 4.88 2.34
C TYR A 144 -5.40 5.32 1.13
N MET A 145 -6.61 5.86 1.33
CA MET A 145 -7.37 6.41 0.20
C MET A 145 -6.62 7.50 -0.57
N ARG A 146 -5.87 8.36 0.12
CA ARG A 146 -5.04 9.38 -0.52
C ARG A 146 -3.87 8.76 -1.30
N PHE A 147 -3.20 7.76 -0.75
CA PHE A 147 -2.16 7.01 -1.44
C PHE A 147 -2.71 6.31 -2.70
N ASN A 148 -3.83 5.60 -2.57
CA ASN A 148 -4.50 4.90 -3.66
C ASN A 148 -4.87 5.85 -4.81
N ALA A 149 -5.39 7.03 -4.47
CA ALA A 149 -5.72 8.06 -5.46
C ALA A 149 -4.48 8.61 -6.17
N ALA A 150 -3.38 8.81 -5.45
CA ALA A 150 -2.12 9.27 -6.03
C ALA A 150 -1.49 8.23 -6.97
N LEU A 151 -1.45 6.95 -6.55
CA LEU A 151 -1.00 5.84 -7.38
C LEU A 151 -1.82 5.75 -8.67
N LYS A 152 -3.16 5.81 -8.54
CA LYS A 152 -4.08 5.80 -9.68
C LYS A 152 -3.74 6.92 -10.67
N ALA A 153 -3.70 8.16 -10.19
CA ALA A 153 -3.43 9.33 -11.03
C ALA A 153 -2.08 9.22 -11.75
N ARG A 154 -1.04 8.74 -11.05
CA ARG A 154 0.29 8.56 -11.63
C ARG A 154 0.31 7.47 -12.70
N ALA A 155 -0.28 6.31 -12.42
CA ALA A 155 -0.28 5.19 -13.35
C ALA A 155 -1.10 5.49 -14.62
N GLU A 156 -2.24 6.16 -14.48
CA GLU A 156 -3.09 6.55 -15.61
C GLU A 156 -2.45 7.61 -16.49
N ALA A 157 -1.81 8.61 -15.88
CA ALA A 157 -1.08 9.62 -16.65
C ALA A 157 0.06 9.01 -17.49
N LEU A 158 0.80 8.05 -16.92
CA LEU A 158 1.85 7.31 -17.65
C LEU A 158 1.27 6.39 -18.72
N HIS A 159 0.11 5.79 -18.46
CA HIS A 159 -0.56 4.92 -19.44
C HIS A 159 -0.98 5.72 -20.68
N VAL A 160 -1.66 6.86 -20.47
CA VAL A 160 -2.11 7.73 -21.55
C VAL A 160 -0.91 8.25 -22.36
N ALA A 161 0.14 8.75 -21.70
CA ALA A 161 1.34 9.22 -22.39
C ALA A 161 2.06 8.13 -23.20
N GLY A 162 2.09 6.90 -22.69
CA GLY A 162 2.68 5.75 -23.41
C GLY A 162 1.86 5.32 -24.62
N VAL A 163 0.52 5.42 -24.54
CA VAL A 163 -0.37 5.16 -25.67
C VAL A 163 -0.15 6.22 -26.76
N GLU A 164 -0.10 7.50 -26.41
CA GLU A 164 0.14 8.60 -27.37
C GLU A 164 1.50 8.50 -28.08
N ALA A 165 2.54 8.00 -27.41
CA ALA A 165 3.86 7.81 -28.01
C ALA A 165 3.97 6.62 -28.99
N THR A 166 2.96 5.74 -29.01
CA THR A 166 2.96 4.52 -29.85
C THR A 166 2.01 4.65 -31.07
N VAL A 167 1.29 5.77 -31.18
CA VAL A 167 0.39 6.12 -32.28
C VAL A 167 1.09 7.07 -33.25
#